data_AF-A0ABC8KE23-F1
#
_entry.id   AF-A0ABC8KE23-F1
#
_cell.length_a   1.000
_cell.length_b   1.000
_cell.length_c   1.000
_cell.angle_alpha   90.00
_cell.angle_beta   90.00
_cell.angle_gamma   90.00
#
_symmetry.space_group_name_H-M   'P 1'
#
loop_
_entity.id
_entity.type
_entity.pdbx_description
1 polymer ?
#
loop_
_entity_poly.entity_id
_entity_poly.type
_entity_poly.pdbx_seq_one_letter_code
_entity_poly.pdbx_strand_id
1 'polypeptide(L)'
;MAEEEVVDPKKYLEESCKPKCVKPLLEYQACVKRIQGDDSGHKHCTGQYFDYWSCIDKCVSSFDFPFSVHFVIFLYVMILR
;
A
#
# COMPACT_ATOMS: atom_id res chain seq x y z
N MET A 1 24.97 13.39 14.91
CA MET A 1 24.93 12.61 13.66
C MET A 1 23.49 12.64 13.21
N ALA A 2 23.19 13.27 12.08
CA ALA A 2 21.84 13.26 11.54
C ALA A 2 21.67 11.90 10.86
N GLU A 3 20.91 11.03 11.50
CA GLU A 3 20.36 9.83 10.89
C GLU A 3 19.42 10.27 9.76
N GLU A 4 19.93 10.31 8.54
CA GLU A 4 19.15 10.50 7.33
C GLU A 4 18.17 9.32 7.25
N GLU A 5 16.91 9.56 7.63
CA GLU A 5 15.86 8.55 7.61
C GLU A 5 15.71 8.07 6.17
N VAL A 6 16.24 6.89 5.88
CA VAL A 6 16.07 6.22 4.59
C VAL A 6 14.57 5.97 4.43
N VAL A 7 13.90 6.89 3.72
CA VAL A 7 12.46 6.79 3.46
C VAL A 7 12.26 5.59 2.55
N ASP A 8 11.73 4.50 3.11
CA ASP A 8 11.34 3.31 2.35
C ASP A 8 10.28 3.72 1.31
N PRO A 9 10.61 3.70 0.00
CA PRO A 9 9.69 4.20 -1.03
C PRO A 9 8.41 3.36 -1.11
N LYS A 10 8.50 2.07 -0.74
CA LYS A 10 7.37 1.15 -0.74
C LYS A 10 6.32 1.59 0.27
N LYS A 11 6.69 1.97 1.49
CA LYS A 11 5.75 2.45 2.52
C LYS A 11 4.97 3.68 2.05
N TYR A 12 5.63 4.62 1.41
CA TYR A 12 4.98 5.82 0.85
C TYR A 12 3.97 5.47 -0.26
N LEU A 13 4.35 4.55 -1.16
CA LEU A 13 3.47 4.08 -2.24
C LEU A 13 2.27 3.30 -1.67
N GLU A 14 2.48 2.45 -0.68
CA GLU A 14 1.41 1.73 0.03
C GLU A 14 0.40 2.71 0.65
N GLU A 15 0.86 3.75 1.34
CA GLU A 15 -0.01 4.77 1.92
C GLU A 15 -0.81 5.54 0.87
N SER A 16 -0.18 5.85 -0.27
CA SER A 16 -0.85 6.47 -1.43
C SER A 16 -1.89 5.55 -2.08
N CYS A 17 -1.74 4.23 -1.93
CA CYS A 17 -2.65 3.21 -2.47
C CYS A 17 -3.83 2.87 -1.53
N LYS A 18 -3.70 3.07 -0.21
CA LYS A 18 -4.78 2.85 0.77
C LYS A 18 -6.14 3.48 0.36
N PRO A 19 -6.23 4.77 -0.03
CA PRO A 19 -7.50 5.38 -0.42
C PRO A 19 -8.07 4.87 -1.75
N LYS A 20 -7.30 4.13 -2.55
CA LYS A 20 -7.78 3.51 -3.80
C LYS A 20 -8.38 2.13 -3.56
N CYS A 21 -8.06 1.50 -2.44
CA CYS A 21 -8.46 0.14 -2.07
C CYS A 21 -9.49 0.11 -0.93
N VAL A 22 -10.41 1.08 -0.89
CA VAL A 22 -11.37 1.26 0.22
C VAL A 22 -12.38 0.11 0.31
N LYS A 23 -12.85 -0.42 -0.82
CA LYS A 23 -13.84 -1.51 -0.82
C LYS A 23 -13.34 -2.76 -0.06
N PRO A 24 -12.20 -3.39 -0.43
CA PRO A 24 -11.70 -4.54 0.30
C PRO A 24 -11.28 -4.20 1.74
N LEU A 25 -10.86 -2.96 2.01
CA LEU A 25 -10.60 -2.50 3.39
C LEU A 25 -11.87 -2.55 4.26
N LEU A 26 -13.02 -2.10 3.74
CA LEU A 26 -14.29 -2.15 4.47
C LEU A 26 -14.75 -3.60 4.72
N GLU A 27 -14.58 -4.49 3.75
CA GLU A 27 -14.89 -5.92 3.88
C GLU A 27 -14.00 -6.59 4.95
N TYR A 28 -12.70 -6.28 4.95
CA TYR A 28 -11.79 -6.72 5.99
C TYR A 28 -12.20 -6.20 7.38
N GLN A 29 -12.51 -4.91 7.51
CA GLN A 29 -12.98 -4.32 8.78
C GLN A 29 -14.29 -4.95 9.27
N ALA A 30 -15.23 -5.24 8.37
CA ALA A 30 -16.45 -5.96 8.70
C ALA A 30 -16.15 -7.37 9.21
N CYS A 31 -15.20 -8.07 8.59
CA CYS A 31 -14.75 -9.37 9.08
C CYS A 31 -14.10 -9.26 10.46
N VAL A 32 -13.23 -8.27 10.70
CA VAL A 32 -12.59 -8.05 12.01
C VAL A 32 -13.64 -7.85 13.10
N LYS A 33 -14.68 -7.03 12.86
CA LYS A 33 -15.78 -6.83 13.80
C LYS A 33 -16.57 -8.12 14.07
N ARG A 34 -16.75 -8.97 13.07
CA ARG A 34 -17.43 -10.28 13.23
C ARG A 34 -16.64 -11.25 14.12
N ILE A 35 -15.30 -11.19 14.08
CA ILE A 35 -14.44 -12.11 14.83
C ILE A 35 -14.05 -11.58 16.22
N GLN A 36 -14.22 -10.28 16.49
CA GLN A 36 -13.84 -9.64 17.77
C GLN A 36 -14.48 -10.26 19.01
N GLY A 37 -15.62 -10.96 18.87
CA GLY A 37 -16.31 -11.65 19.96
C GLY A 37 -16.24 -13.17 19.87
N ASP A 38 -15.33 -13.73 19.06
CA ASP A 38 -15.16 -15.18 18.95
C ASP A 38 -13.84 -15.66 19.55
N ASP A 39 -13.94 -16.36 20.68
CA ASP A 39 -12.81 -16.95 21.38
C ASP A 39 -12.48 -18.38 20.93
N SER A 40 -13.24 -18.95 19.97
CA SER A 40 -12.99 -20.32 19.47
C SER A 40 -11.66 -20.46 18.74
N GLY A 41 -11.07 -19.36 18.26
CA GLY A 41 -9.82 -19.37 17.49
C GLY A 41 -9.95 -19.93 16.08
N HIS A 42 -11.14 -20.33 15.64
CA HIS A 42 -11.36 -20.95 14.32
C HIS A 42 -11.83 -19.93 13.25
N LYS A 43 -12.27 -18.74 13.65
CA LYS A 43 -12.66 -17.68 12.72
C LYS A 43 -11.43 -16.85 12.33
N HIS A 44 -11.23 -16.69 11.02
CA HIS A 44 -10.16 -15.89 10.45
C HIS A 44 -10.67 -14.92 9.38
N CYS A 45 -9.93 -13.85 9.18
CA CYS A 45 -10.16 -12.85 8.12
C CYS A 45 -9.02 -12.85 7.09
N THR A 46 -8.25 -13.94 7.01
CA THR A 46 -7.09 -14.05 6.12
C THR A 46 -7.48 -13.87 4.66
N GLY A 47 -8.63 -14.39 4.23
CA GLY A 47 -9.15 -14.16 2.87
C GLY A 47 -9.33 -12.67 2.55
N GLN A 48 -10.08 -11.95 3.38
CA GLN A 48 -10.32 -10.52 3.18
C GLN A 48 -9.05 -9.69 3.31
N TYR A 49 -8.13 -10.12 4.19
CA TYR A 49 -6.81 -9.51 4.32
C TYR A 49 -6.00 -9.65 3.02
N PHE A 50 -5.98 -10.84 2.41
CA PHE A 50 -5.31 -11.06 1.14
C PHE A 50 -5.94 -10.26 0.01
N ASP A 51 -7.26 -10.12 -0.04
CA ASP A 51 -7.94 -9.30 -1.05
C ASP A 51 -7.58 -7.81 -0.92
N TYR A 52 -7.51 -7.29 0.31
CA TYR A 52 -7.07 -5.92 0.59
C TYR A 52 -5.62 -5.67 0.16
N TRP A 53 -4.70 -6.55 0.56
CA TRP A 53 -3.29 -6.42 0.21
C TRP A 53 -3.03 -6.64 -1.27
N SER A 54 -3.74 -7.57 -1.92
CA SER A 54 -3.64 -7.77 -3.37
C SER A 54 -4.02 -6.49 -4.14
N CYS A 55 -5.02 -5.74 -3.67
CA CYS A 55 -5.35 -4.44 -4.24
C CYS A 55 -4.22 -3.42 -4.08
N ILE A 56 -3.60 -3.34 -2.89
CA ILE A 56 -2.48 -2.44 -2.63
C ILE A 56 -1.28 -2.81 -3.50
N ASP A 57 -0.89 -4.08 -3.54
CA ASP A 57 0.24 -4.55 -4.34
C ASP A 57 0.04 -4.29 -5.84
N LYS A 58 -1.18 -4.47 -6.34
CA LYS A 58 -1.57 -4.13 -7.72
C LYS A 58 -1.50 -2.63 -7.98
N CYS A 59 -1.83 -1.81 -6.99
CA CYS A 59 -1.72 -0.35 -7.09
C CYS A 59 -0.26 0.10 -7.08
N VAL A 60 0.57 -0.42 -6.17
CA VAL A 60 2.01 -0.09 -6.07
C VAL A 60 2.76 -0.51 -7.34
N SER A 61 2.51 -1.72 -7.85
CA SER A 61 3.09 -2.18 -9.13
C SER A 61 2.72 -1.32 -10.33
N SER A 62 1.57 -0.64 -10.29
CA SER A 62 1.15 0.30 -11.33
C SER A 62 1.90 1.65 -11.26
N PHE A 63 2.46 2.01 -10.09
CA PHE A 63 3.25 3.23 -9.92
C PHE A 63 4.71 3.08 -10.34
N ASP A 64 5.25 1.86 -10.26
CA ASP A 64 6.66 1.58 -10.56
C ASP A 64 7.01 1.79 -12.05
N PHE A 65 6.02 1.70 -12.96
CA PHE A 65 6.29 1.64 -14.39
C PHE A 65 6.40 2.98 -15.16
N PRO A 66 5.79 4.11 -14.76
CA PRO A 66 6.03 5.38 -15.49
C PRO A 66 6.66 6.51 -14.65
N PHE A 67 6.62 6.46 -13.31
CA PHE A 67 6.99 7.63 -12.50
C PHE A 67 8.51 7.78 -12.29
N SER A 68 9.23 6.68 -12.07
CA SER A 68 10.69 6.71 -11.90
C SER A 68 11.43 7.20 -13.15
N VAL A 69 10.95 6.86 -14.35
CA VAL A 69 11.60 7.29 -15.60
C VAL A 69 11.32 8.78 -15.87
N HIS A 70 10.08 9.24 -15.68
CA HIS A 70 9.75 10.64 -15.94
C HIS A 70 10.36 11.57 -14.89
N PHE A 71 10.32 11.25 -13.59
CA PHE A 71 10.86 12.12 -12.54
C PHE A 71 12.40 12.21 -12.59
N VAL A 72 13.09 11.10 -12.90
CA VAL A 72 14.55 11.12 -13.09
C VAL A 72 14.92 11.86 -14.37
N ILE A 73 14.18 11.70 -15.48
CA ILE A 73 14.41 12.49 -16.71
C ILE A 73 14.10 13.98 -16.47
N PHE A 74 13.03 14.32 -15.77
CA PHE A 74 12.67 15.73 -15.50
C PHE A 74 13.71 16.39 -14.59
N LEU A 75 14.13 15.72 -13.52
CA LEU A 75 15.21 16.23 -12.66
C LEU A 75 16.53 16.33 -13.42
N TYR A 76 16.89 15.34 -14.23
CA TYR A 76 18.13 15.38 -15.02
C TYR A 76 18.10 16.51 -16.06
N VAL A 77 16.98 16.72 -16.77
CA VAL A 77 16.82 17.79 -17.75
C VAL A 77 16.72 19.18 -17.10
N MET A 78 16.15 19.29 -15.89
CA MET A 78 16.04 20.55 -15.15
C MET A 78 17.34 20.92 -14.42
N ILE A 79 18.20 19.96 -14.09
CA ILE A 79 19.53 20.18 -13.51
C ILE A 79 20.60 20.45 -14.59
N LEU A 80 20.45 19.91 -15.81
CA LEU A 80 21.40 20.10 -16.93
C LEU A 80 21.08 21.29 -17.84
N ARG A 81 20.19 22.20 -17.43
CA ARG A 81 19.89 23.45 -18.15
C ARG A 81 20.16 24.69 -17.31
#